data_AF-A0A2T1NPS0-F1
#
_entry.id   AF-A0A2T1NPS0-F1
#
_cell.length_a   1.000
_cell.length_b   1.000
_cell.length_c   1.000
_cell.angle_alpha   90.00
_cell.angle_beta   90.00
_cell.angle_gamma   90.00
#
_symmetry.space_group_name_H-M   'P 1'
#
loop_
_entity.id
_entity.type
_entity.pdbx_description
1 polymer ?
#
loop_
_entity_poly.entity_id
_entity_poly.type
_entity_poly.pdbx_seq_one_letter_code
_entity_poly.pdbx_strand_id
1 'polypeptide(L)'
;MSKKEVFWLIGSLILAFIFNYMIFHFTKLNKISAFNLNIYDTYFLIPKYLIALLIGNLILFCIYLIRTIKNRFNNITSNVILMLSLFLLIIIFNKLGVIIESITQQNSGWSIYPPLSSGIDIKKIELEAKLKTNTFNTISYLILIFQTLFIIFLTYCGFKTGIRFQKNKQQ
;
A
#
# COMPACT_ATOMS: atom_id res chain seq x y z
N MET A 1 -23.39 -10.07 -14.71
CA MET A 1 -23.24 -9.02 -13.67
C MET A 1 -24.51 -8.20 -13.65
N SER A 2 -25.15 -7.98 -12.50
CA SER A 2 -26.41 -7.20 -12.47
C SER A 2 -26.13 -5.72 -12.72
N LYS A 3 -27.06 -4.99 -13.36
CA LYS A 3 -26.92 -3.54 -13.67
C LYS A 3 -26.57 -2.72 -12.41
N LYS A 4 -27.07 -3.15 -11.24
CA LYS A 4 -26.76 -2.56 -9.93
C LYS A 4 -25.28 -2.67 -9.56
N GLU A 5 -24.63 -3.81 -9.81
CA GLU A 5 -23.21 -3.97 -9.50
C GLU A 5 -22.31 -3.10 -10.36
N VAL A 6 -22.69 -2.91 -11.63
CA VAL A 6 -21.98 -2.01 -12.55
C VAL A 6 -22.08 -0.57 -12.06
N PHE A 7 -23.26 -0.12 -11.66
CA PHE A 7 -23.46 1.21 -11.10
C PHE A 7 -22.63 1.45 -9.83
N TRP A 8 -22.58 0.45 -8.94
CA TRP A 8 -21.74 0.53 -7.73
C TRP A 8 -20.25 0.59 -8.05
N LEU A 9 -19.78 -0.20 -9.00
CA LEU A 9 -18.38 -0.21 -9.41
C LEU A 9 -17.99 1.14 -10.00
N ILE A 10 -18.79 1.65 -10.95
CA ILE A 10 -18.57 2.96 -11.57
C ILE A 10 -18.60 4.06 -10.51
N GLY A 11 -19.58 4.05 -9.61
CA GLY A 11 -19.67 5.03 -8.52
C GLY A 11 -18.43 5.01 -7.61
N SER A 12 -17.93 3.82 -7.28
CA SER A 12 -16.72 3.68 -6.47
C SER A 12 -15.45 4.13 -7.20
N LEU A 13 -15.35 3.92 -8.51
CA LEU A 13 -14.24 4.42 -9.34
C LEU A 13 -14.27 5.95 -9.45
N ILE A 14 -15.45 6.53 -9.68
CA ILE A 14 -15.63 8.00 -9.72
C ILE A 14 -15.25 8.59 -8.37
N LEU A 15 -15.69 8.00 -7.25
CA LEU A 15 -15.33 8.47 -5.92
C LEU A 15 -13.82 8.40 -5.69
N ALA A 16 -13.18 7.29 -6.06
CA ALA A 16 -11.73 7.14 -5.98
C ALA A 16 -11.01 8.20 -6.82
N PHE A 17 -11.52 8.53 -8.01
CA PHE A 17 -10.97 9.56 -8.87
C PHE A 17 -11.10 10.96 -8.26
N ILE A 18 -12.27 11.31 -7.73
CA ILE A 18 -12.52 12.59 -7.05
C ILE A 18 -11.57 12.75 -5.86
N PHE A 19 -11.44 11.73 -5.01
CA PHE A 19 -10.54 11.77 -3.87
C PHE A 19 -9.09 11.97 -4.27
N ASN A 20 -8.62 11.23 -5.28
CA ASN A 20 -7.28 11.42 -5.82
C ASN A 20 -7.09 12.84 -6.38
N TYR A 21 -8.04 13.33 -7.17
CA TYR A 21 -8.00 14.68 -7.71
C TYR A 21 -7.91 15.73 -6.60
N MET A 22 -8.75 15.64 -5.57
CA MET A 22 -8.69 16.55 -4.42
C MET A 22 -7.33 16.51 -3.73
N ILE A 23 -6.83 15.31 -3.40
CA ILE A 23 -5.53 15.17 -2.73
C ILE A 23 -4.43 15.81 -3.56
N PHE A 24 -4.29 15.47 -4.84
CA PHE A 24 -3.21 16.01 -5.68
C PHE A 24 -3.37 17.50 -6.02
N HIS A 25 -4.59 18.01 -6.09
CA HIS A 25 -4.87 19.41 -6.39
C HIS A 25 -4.62 20.32 -5.18
N PHE A 26 -5.21 20.02 -4.02
CA PHE A 26 -5.11 20.86 -2.83
C PHE A 26 -3.70 20.91 -2.24
N THR A 27 -2.94 19.82 -2.37
CA THR A 27 -1.55 19.74 -1.90
C THR A 27 -0.54 20.30 -2.91
N LYS A 28 -0.99 20.81 -4.07
CA LYS A 28 -0.13 21.25 -5.20
C LYS A 28 0.82 20.16 -5.74
N LEU A 29 0.64 18.90 -5.34
CA LEU A 29 1.38 17.74 -5.84
C LEU A 29 1.17 17.48 -7.33
N ASN A 30 0.18 18.12 -7.95
CA ASN A 30 -0.07 17.96 -9.38
C ASN A 30 1.10 18.43 -10.26
N LYS A 31 1.97 19.32 -9.76
CA LYS A 31 3.15 19.84 -10.47
C LYS A 31 4.39 18.96 -10.35
N ILE A 32 4.35 17.90 -9.54
CA ILE A 32 5.50 17.06 -9.24
C ILE A 32 5.19 15.63 -9.73
N SER A 33 6.09 15.04 -10.52
CA SER A 33 5.92 13.70 -11.11
C SER A 33 6.09 12.57 -10.09
N ALA A 34 6.83 12.84 -9.00
CA ALA A 34 7.07 11.93 -7.90
C ALA A 34 7.17 12.71 -6.59
N PHE A 35 6.82 12.06 -5.48
CA PHE A 35 7.10 12.63 -4.18
C PHE A 35 8.60 12.56 -3.91
N ASN A 36 9.20 13.74 -3.77
CA ASN A 36 10.59 13.88 -3.36
C ASN A 36 10.65 13.79 -1.83
N LEU A 37 11.06 12.62 -1.34
CA LEU A 37 11.45 12.44 0.05
C LEU A 37 12.95 12.72 0.14
N ASN A 38 13.30 13.89 0.68
CA ASN A 38 14.68 14.17 1.07
C ASN A 38 14.92 13.51 2.43
N ILE A 39 15.72 12.44 2.43
CA ILE A 39 16.10 11.70 3.63
C ILE A 39 17.62 11.74 3.71
N TYR A 40 18.16 12.68 4.49
CA TYR A 40 19.60 12.86 4.74
C TYR A 40 20.40 12.91 3.42
N ASP A 41 20.20 14.01 2.67
CA ASP A 41 20.89 14.34 1.41
C ASP A 41 20.69 13.36 0.24
N THR A 42 19.85 12.34 0.43
CA THR A 42 19.44 11.42 -0.62
C THR A 42 18.00 11.74 -1.06
N TYR A 43 17.82 11.94 -2.37
CA TYR A 43 16.52 12.20 -2.97
C TYR A 43 15.85 10.89 -3.39
N PHE A 44 14.81 10.50 -2.67
CA PHE A 44 13.96 9.37 -3.06
C PHE A 44 12.73 9.86 -3.80
N LEU A 45 12.48 9.25 -4.97
CA LEU A 45 11.33 9.55 -5.80
C LEU A 45 10.30 8.42 -5.67
N ILE A 46 9.23 8.66 -4.90
CA ILE A 46 8.07 7.76 -4.91
C ILE A 46 7.15 8.18 -6.06
N PRO A 47 6.89 7.33 -7.06
CA PRO A 47 6.07 7.73 -8.18
C PRO A 47 4.66 8.13 -7.76
N LYS A 48 4.17 9.26 -8.28
CA LYS A 48 2.83 9.78 -7.97
C LYS A 48 1.73 8.76 -8.25
N TYR A 49 1.88 7.99 -9.34
CA TYR A 49 0.89 6.97 -9.72
C TYR A 49 0.77 5.86 -8.67
N LEU A 50 1.85 5.52 -7.96
CA LEU A 50 1.82 4.46 -6.95
C LEU A 50 0.97 4.87 -5.74
N ILE A 51 1.12 6.13 -5.32
CA ILE A 51 0.32 6.72 -4.24
C ILE A 51 -1.14 6.87 -4.68
N ALA A 52 -1.37 7.31 -5.91
CA ALA A 52 -2.72 7.42 -6.47
C ALA A 52 -3.44 6.07 -6.50
N LEU A 53 -2.71 5.03 -6.93
CA LEU A 53 -3.21 3.67 -7.02
C LEU A 53 -3.45 3.06 -5.63
N LEU A 54 -2.58 3.34 -4.64
CA LEU A 54 -2.80 2.96 -3.24
C LEU A 54 -4.09 3.56 -2.67
N ILE A 55 -4.27 4.88 -2.80
CA ILE A 55 -5.46 5.57 -2.27
C ILE A 55 -6.72 5.10 -2.96
N GLY A 56 -6.70 5.03 -4.30
CA GLY A 56 -7.85 4.59 -5.08
C GLY A 56 -8.25 3.16 -4.75
N ASN A 57 -7.26 2.27 -4.61
CA ASN A 57 -7.53 0.87 -4.27
C ASN A 57 -7.98 0.70 -2.80
N LEU A 58 -7.49 1.52 -1.86
CA LEU A 58 -7.98 1.53 -0.48
C LEU A 58 -9.47 1.94 -0.40
N ILE A 59 -9.89 2.93 -1.19
CA ILE A 59 -11.30 3.33 -1.26
C ILE A 59 -12.16 2.18 -1.79
N LEU A 60 -11.73 1.56 -2.90
CA LEU A 60 -12.41 0.37 -3.46
C LEU A 60 -12.48 -0.76 -2.43
N PHE A 61 -11.36 -1.07 -1.79
CA PHE A 61 -11.27 -2.10 -0.74
C PHE A 61 -12.28 -1.85 0.37
N CYS A 62 -12.31 -0.65 0.95
CA CYS A 62 -13.21 -0.30 2.05
C CYS A 62 -14.69 -0.40 1.65
N ILE A 63 -15.05 0.11 0.47
CA ILE A 63 -16.45 0.06 -0.02
C ILE A 63 -16.89 -1.39 -0.19
N TYR A 64 -16.08 -2.21 -0.87
CA TYR A 64 -16.42 -3.60 -1.16
C TYR A 64 -16.30 -4.51 0.08
N LEU A 65 -15.47 -4.16 1.06
CA LEU A 65 -15.40 -4.81 2.35
C LEU A 65 -16.74 -4.63 3.10
N ILE A 66 -17.19 -3.38 3.25
CA ILE A 66 -18.45 -3.06 3.91
C ILE A 66 -19.62 -3.76 3.20
N ARG A 67 -19.66 -3.71 1.87
CA ARG A 67 -20.73 -4.36 1.09
C ARG A 67 -20.73 -5.87 1.25
N THR A 68 -19.56 -6.50 1.23
CA THR A 68 -19.42 -7.96 1.38
C THR A 68 -19.84 -8.42 2.77
N ILE A 69 -19.48 -7.67 3.81
CA ILE A 69 -19.90 -7.93 5.20
C ILE A 69 -21.41 -7.76 5.33
N LYS A 70 -21.99 -6.64 4.87
CA LYS A 70 -23.44 -6.37 4.92
C LYS A 70 -24.25 -7.46 4.21
N ASN A 71 -23.78 -7.92 3.05
CA ASN A 71 -24.44 -8.97 2.27
C ASN A 71 -24.08 -10.38 2.73
N ARG A 72 -23.31 -10.54 3.83
CA ARG A 72 -22.86 -11.83 4.38
C ARG A 72 -22.23 -12.76 3.34
N PHE A 73 -21.49 -12.19 2.38
CA PHE A 73 -20.84 -12.91 1.27
C PHE A 73 -21.81 -13.55 0.25
N ASN A 74 -23.10 -13.20 0.25
CA ASN A 74 -24.07 -13.75 -0.71
C ASN A 74 -23.88 -13.23 -2.15
N ASN A 75 -23.25 -12.06 -2.32
CA ASN A 75 -23.04 -11.44 -3.62
C ASN A 75 -21.65 -11.77 -4.18
N ILE A 76 -21.60 -12.79 -5.05
CA ILE A 76 -20.35 -13.29 -5.64
C ILE A 76 -19.57 -12.18 -6.35
N THR A 77 -20.25 -11.27 -7.05
CA THR A 77 -19.58 -10.18 -7.79
C THR A 77 -18.87 -9.24 -6.82
N SER A 78 -19.55 -8.80 -5.76
CA SER A 78 -18.94 -7.96 -4.72
C SER A 78 -17.76 -8.64 -4.04
N ASN A 79 -17.87 -9.95 -3.77
CA ASN A 79 -16.79 -10.71 -3.15
C ASN A 79 -15.57 -10.82 -4.08
N VAL A 80 -15.78 -11.07 -5.39
CA VAL A 80 -14.69 -11.14 -6.37
C VAL A 80 -13.98 -9.80 -6.50
N ILE A 81 -14.72 -8.69 -6.53
CA ILE A 81 -14.13 -7.34 -6.58
C ILE A 81 -13.32 -7.06 -5.30
N LEU A 82 -13.83 -7.46 -4.13
CA LEU A 82 -13.08 -7.37 -2.86
C LEU A 82 -11.77 -8.15 -2.93
N MET A 83 -11.81 -9.39 -3.42
CA MET A 83 -10.62 -10.24 -3.56
C MET A 83 -9.60 -9.66 -4.54
N LEU A 84 -10.06 -9.11 -5.68
CA LEU A 84 -9.20 -8.44 -6.65
C LEU A 84 -8.54 -7.19 -6.05
N SER A 85 -9.31 -6.38 -5.30
CA SER A 85 -8.78 -5.21 -4.62
C SER A 85 -7.75 -5.57 -3.54
N LEU A 86 -8.00 -6.64 -2.76
CA LEU A 86 -7.03 -7.20 -1.80
C LEU A 86 -5.74 -7.67 -2.47
N PHE A 87 -5.87 -8.42 -3.56
CA PHE A 87 -4.72 -8.88 -4.33
C PHE A 87 -3.88 -7.71 -4.85
N LEU A 88 -4.56 -6.68 -5.36
CA LEU A 88 -3.90 -5.46 -5.82
C LEU A 88 -3.22 -4.71 -4.64
N LEU A 89 -3.82 -4.67 -3.45
CA LEU A 89 -3.17 -4.11 -2.25
C LEU A 89 -1.87 -4.85 -1.90
N ILE A 90 -1.88 -6.18 -1.95
CA ILE A 90 -0.68 -7.00 -1.68
C ILE A 90 0.45 -6.62 -2.65
N ILE A 91 0.15 -6.48 -3.95
CA ILE A 91 1.13 -6.05 -4.97
C ILE A 91 1.68 -4.65 -4.68
N ILE A 92 0.81 -3.70 -4.33
CA ILE A 92 1.23 -2.32 -4.01
C ILE A 92 2.15 -2.30 -2.80
N PHE A 93 1.78 -3.00 -1.73
CA PHE A 93 2.59 -3.10 -0.53
C PHE A 93 3.94 -3.77 -0.81
N ASN A 94 3.98 -4.74 -1.74
CA ASN A 94 5.24 -5.36 -2.16
C ASN A 94 6.15 -4.34 -2.86
N LYS A 95 5.61 -3.56 -3.81
CA LYS A 95 6.36 -2.48 -4.45
C LYS A 95 6.86 -1.44 -3.45
N LEU A 96 6.06 -1.08 -2.45
CA LEU A 96 6.50 -0.17 -1.37
C LEU A 96 7.62 -0.79 -0.52
N GLY A 97 7.52 -2.08 -0.20
CA GLY A 97 8.57 -2.83 0.52
C GLY A 97 9.90 -2.81 -0.24
N VAL A 98 9.90 -3.05 -1.54
CA VAL A 98 11.10 -2.99 -2.40
C VAL A 98 11.72 -1.59 -2.39
N ILE A 99 10.92 -0.53 -2.45
CA ILE A 99 11.41 0.85 -2.36
C ILE A 99 12.09 1.09 -1.01
N ILE A 100 11.48 0.65 0.10
CA ILE A 100 12.04 0.82 1.44
C ILE A 100 13.31 0.01 1.64
N GLU A 101 13.37 -1.22 1.13
CA GLU A 101 14.57 -2.04 1.18
C GLU A 101 15.72 -1.39 0.40
N SER A 102 15.43 -0.80 -0.77
CA SER A 102 16.44 -0.06 -1.54
C SER A 102 16.98 1.16 -0.78
N ILE A 103 16.13 1.83 0.02
CA ILE A 103 16.54 2.92 0.92
C ILE A 103 17.48 2.39 2.00
N THR A 104 17.14 1.25 2.62
CA THR A 104 17.97 0.65 3.68
C THR A 104 19.33 0.22 3.14
N GLN A 105 19.37 -0.42 1.97
CA GLN A 105 20.61 -0.89 1.35
C GLN A 105 21.54 0.28 0.99
N GLN A 106 21.01 1.36 0.41
CA GLN A 106 21.79 2.57 0.12
C GLN A 106 22.35 3.25 1.38
N ASN A 107 21.60 3.26 2.49
CA ASN A 107 22.08 3.83 3.75
C ASN A 107 23.06 2.90 4.50
N SER A 108 23.06 1.59 4.20
CA SER A 108 23.96 0.61 4.82
C SER A 108 25.30 0.46 4.10
N GLY A 109 25.42 1.01 2.89
CA GLY A 109 26.62 0.93 2.06
C GLY A 109 27.27 2.30 1.87
N TRP A 110 28.55 2.36 2.24
CA TRP A 110 29.63 3.26 1.78
C TRP A 110 30.13 4.36 2.72
N SER A 111 31.43 4.24 3.00
CA SER A 111 32.42 5.19 3.53
C SER A 111 31.93 6.17 4.60
N ILE A 112 32.48 6.03 5.81
CA ILE A 112 32.44 7.03 6.87
C ILE A 112 32.96 8.35 6.28
N TYR A 113 32.04 9.22 5.90
CA TYR A 113 32.31 10.60 5.54
C TYR A 113 31.69 11.49 6.61
N PRO A 114 32.44 12.46 7.16
CA PRO A 114 33.81 12.80 6.82
C PRO A 114 34.84 11.77 7.31
N PRO A 115 36.04 11.73 6.70
CA PRO A 115 37.11 10.80 7.10
C PRO A 115 37.45 10.96 8.58
N LEU A 116 37.97 9.89 9.20
CA LEU A 116 38.37 9.81 10.63
C LEU A 116 39.25 10.99 11.12
N SER A 117 39.85 11.76 10.20
CA SER A 117 40.65 12.96 10.48
C SER A 117 39.84 14.22 10.80
N SER A 118 38.51 14.22 10.68
CA SER A 118 37.69 15.44 10.78
C SER A 118 37.39 15.89 12.21
N GLY A 119 37.84 15.15 13.23
CA GLY A 119 37.61 15.49 14.64
C GLY A 119 36.14 15.47 15.08
N ILE A 120 35.25 14.89 14.26
CA ILE A 120 33.82 14.78 14.56
C ILE A 120 33.58 13.54 15.42
N ASP A 121 32.66 13.65 16.40
CA ASP A 121 32.22 12.57 17.29
C ASP A 121 31.66 11.38 16.47
N ILE A 122 32.53 10.45 16.10
CA ILE A 122 32.21 9.23 15.32
C ILE A 122 31.09 8.43 16.01
N LYS A 123 31.07 8.45 17.35
CA LYS A 123 30.06 7.76 18.17
C LYS A 123 28.64 8.32 17.99
N LYS A 124 28.50 9.62 17.69
CA LYS A 124 27.19 10.24 17.38
C LYS A 124 26.75 9.88 15.96
N ILE A 125 27.67 9.91 14.99
CA ILE A 125 27.39 9.52 13.60
C ILE A 125 26.97 8.04 13.52
N GLU A 126 27.69 7.15 14.21
CA GLU A 126 27.39 5.72 14.23
C GLU A 126 26.05 5.44 14.94
N LEU A 127 25.75 6.17 16.02
CA LEU A 127 24.49 6.04 16.75
C LEU A 127 23.30 6.54 15.92
N GLU A 128 23.44 7.66 15.20
CA GLU A 128 22.42 8.17 14.27
C GLU A 128 22.18 7.21 13.10
N ALA A 129 23.25 6.66 12.50
CA ALA A 129 23.14 5.65 11.44
C ALA A 129 22.45 4.36 11.94
N LYS A 130 22.78 3.91 13.16
CA LYS A 130 22.19 2.71 13.77
C LYS A 130 20.73 2.90 14.18
N LEU A 131 20.35 4.08 14.67
CA LEU A 131 18.95 4.41 14.95
C LEU A 131 18.11 4.46 13.66
N LYS A 132 18.66 5.03 12.59
CA LYS A 132 17.99 5.20 11.29
C LYS A 132 17.76 3.88 10.56
N THR A 133 18.76 2.99 10.54
CA THR A 133 18.58 1.62 9.99
C THR A 133 17.52 0.84 10.77
N ASN A 134 17.45 1.04 12.09
CA ASN A 134 16.43 0.41 12.92
C ASN A 134 15.00 0.88 12.55
N THR A 135 14.81 2.17 12.20
CA THR A 135 13.49 2.69 11.78
C THR A 135 13.03 2.10 10.45
N PHE A 136 13.88 2.04 9.42
CA PHE A 136 13.50 1.47 8.12
C PHE A 136 13.27 -0.05 8.19
N ASN A 137 14.06 -0.75 9.01
CA ASN A 137 13.81 -2.17 9.30
C ASN A 137 12.44 -2.35 9.96
N THR A 138 12.10 -1.52 10.95
CA THR A 138 10.78 -1.55 11.60
C THR A 138 9.64 -1.33 10.60
N ILE A 139 9.76 -0.35 9.70
CA ILE A 139 8.75 -0.10 8.66
C ILE A 139 8.64 -1.30 7.71
N SER A 140 9.77 -1.90 7.32
CA SER A 140 9.79 -3.10 6.46
C SER A 140 9.07 -4.29 7.11
N TYR A 141 9.32 -4.53 8.40
CA TYR A 141 8.61 -5.56 9.16
C TYR A 141 7.11 -5.29 9.26
N LEU A 142 6.70 -4.02 9.47
CA LEU A 142 5.29 -3.65 9.49
C LEU A 142 4.61 -3.92 8.15
N ILE A 143 5.25 -3.59 7.03
CA ILE A 143 4.73 -3.88 5.68
C ILE A 143 4.51 -5.39 5.50
N LEU A 144 5.50 -6.21 5.91
CA LEU A 144 5.42 -7.66 5.82
C LEU A 144 4.28 -8.23 6.67
N ILE A 145 4.08 -7.71 7.89
CA ILE A 145 2.96 -8.09 8.76
C ILE A 145 1.64 -7.77 8.06
N PHE A 146 1.47 -6.56 7.51
CA PHE A 146 0.23 -6.19 6.80
C PHE A 146 -0.02 -7.07 5.56
N GLN A 147 1.01 -7.40 4.79
CA GLN A 147 0.89 -8.32 3.66
C GLN A 147 0.44 -9.72 4.10
N THR A 148 1.03 -10.23 5.18
CA THR A 148 0.66 -11.53 5.74
C THR A 148 -0.81 -11.54 6.17
N LEU A 149 -1.25 -10.48 6.85
CA LEU A 149 -2.65 -10.29 7.22
C LEU A 149 -3.57 -10.24 6.00
N PHE A 150 -3.18 -9.54 4.93
CA PHE A 150 -3.96 -9.48 3.69
C PHE A 150 -4.04 -10.83 2.98
N ILE A 151 -2.99 -11.65 2.99
CA ILE A 151 -3.01 -12.99 2.42
C ILE A 151 -3.95 -13.91 3.20
N ILE A 152 -3.87 -13.89 4.53
CA ILE A 152 -4.79 -14.65 5.40
C ILE A 152 -6.25 -14.20 5.12
N PHE A 153 -6.48 -12.89 5.04
CA PHE A 153 -7.80 -12.34 4.80
C PHE A 153 -8.33 -12.65 3.38
N LEU A 154 -7.47 -12.64 2.37
CA LEU A 154 -7.80 -13.05 1.00
C LEU A 154 -8.23 -14.51 0.96
N THR A 155 -7.48 -15.38 1.64
CA THR A 155 -7.77 -16.82 1.73
C THR A 155 -9.12 -17.05 2.43
N TYR A 156 -9.37 -16.33 3.52
CA TYR A 156 -10.67 -16.36 4.22
C TYR A 156 -11.82 -15.92 3.31
N CYS A 157 -11.67 -14.81 2.57
CA CYS A 157 -12.68 -14.32 1.65
C CYS A 157 -12.96 -15.32 0.52
N GLY A 158 -11.92 -15.94 -0.03
CA GLY A 158 -12.03 -16.98 -1.05
C GLY A 158 -12.79 -18.20 -0.55
N PHE A 159 -12.39 -18.74 0.60
CA PHE A 159 -13.06 -19.88 1.23
C PHE A 159 -14.55 -19.62 1.51
N LYS A 160 -14.85 -18.49 2.15
CA LYS A 160 -16.22 -18.12 2.50
C LYS A 160 -17.10 -17.89 1.28
N THR A 161 -16.54 -17.31 0.22
CA THR A 161 -17.22 -17.13 -1.08
C THR A 161 -17.50 -18.47 -1.75
N GLY A 162 -16.53 -19.41 -1.72
CA GLY A 162 -16.68 -20.75 -2.28
C GLY A 162 -17.82 -21.54 -1.64
N ILE A 163 -17.91 -21.55 -0.30
CA ILE A 163 -19.02 -22.22 0.42
C ILE A 163 -20.37 -21.64 0.02
N ARG A 164 -20.48 -20.30 -0.03
CA ARG A 164 -21.75 -19.64 -0.39
C ARG A 164 -22.15 -19.93 -1.84
N PHE A 165 -21.17 -19.99 -2.74
CA PHE A 165 -21.42 -20.33 -4.14
C PHE A 165 -21.97 -21.76 -4.31
N GLN A 166 -21.42 -22.73 -3.59
CA GLN A 166 -21.90 -24.12 -3.62
C GLN A 166 -23.34 -24.23 -3.07
N LYS A 167 -23.64 -23.57 -1.95
CA LYS A 167 -24.99 -23.57 -1.35
C LYS A 167 -26.04 -22.99 -2.30
N ASN A 168 -25.71 -21.90 -3.01
CA ASN A 168 -26.63 -21.28 -3.97
C ASN A 168 -26.84 -22.09 -5.25
N LYS A 169 -25.98 -23.07 -5.57
CA LYS A 169 -26.17 -23.98 -6.72
C LYS A 169 -27.08 -25.18 -6.40
N GLN A 170 -27.28 -25.48 -5.12
CA GLN A 170 -28.10 -26.60 -4.65
C GLN A 170 -29.56 -26.21 -4.34
N GLN A 171 -29.88 -24.92 -4.43
CA GLN A 171 -31.22 -24.34 -4.31
C GLN A 171 -31.75 -23.97 -5.68
#